data_AF-A0A1S3A6M4-F1
#
_entry.id   AF-A0A1S3A6M4-F1
#
_cell.length_a   1.000
_cell.length_b   1.000
_cell.length_c   1.000
_cell.angle_alpha   90.00
_cell.angle_beta   90.00
_cell.angle_gamma   90.00
#
_symmetry.space_group_name_H-M   'P 1'
#
loop_
_entity.id
_entity.type
_entity.pdbx_description
1 polymer ?
#
loop_
_entity_poly.entity_id
_entity_poly.type
_entity_poly.pdbx_seq_one_letter_code
_entity_poly.pdbx_strand_id
1 'polypeptide(L)'
;MSAGRQRRETEDSGEGPEAPAERLKFDIARGLENVPVSAWPPGAWPEPFQYSPDLVAGPGADSDPSQLSFPGCECLERPCLPGSCSCLRHGDNYDDNLCLLDLDSTGATCARPVFECHALCPCGEDCRNRLVQRGLQVQLQVFQTDAKGWGLRTLDPIPRGRFICEYAGELLGSAEAQRRSGLQGLRDPNYIQAVREHASGGQVLETFVDPARVGNVGRFLNHSCEPNLLMLPVRVHSMVPRLALFAARDILPGEELSYDYSGRFRNGPGAEEEERLEPGMPRKPCYCGTVSCTAFLPYDSSLYPSSLKPPIPDEGGRSIGESPPSPRPCDLWNM
;
A
#
# COMPACT_ATOMS: atom_id res chain seq x y z
N MET A 1 -13.71 -47.76 62.85
CA MET A 1 -13.62 -46.61 63.79
C MET A 1 -12.54 -45.69 63.24
N SER A 2 -12.72 -44.96 62.13
CA SER A 2 -13.46 -43.71 61.91
C SER A 2 -13.31 -42.63 62.98
N ALA A 3 -12.52 -41.61 62.65
CA ALA A 3 -12.60 -40.17 62.98
C ALA A 3 -11.22 -39.58 62.60
N GLY A 4 -11.00 -38.51 61.85
CA GLY A 4 -11.84 -37.43 61.33
C GLY A 4 -10.89 -36.22 61.25
N ARG A 5 -10.56 -35.73 60.06
CA ARG A 5 -9.81 -34.47 59.90
C ARG A 5 -10.35 -33.68 58.73
N GLN A 6 -10.91 -32.52 59.05
CA GLN A 6 -11.49 -31.51 58.17
C GLN A 6 -10.51 -31.09 57.07
N ARG A 7 -10.97 -31.07 55.82
CA ARG A 7 -10.36 -30.27 54.75
C ARG A 7 -11.07 -28.93 54.71
N ARG A 8 -10.30 -27.85 54.83
CA ARG A 8 -10.73 -26.49 54.54
C ARG A 8 -10.94 -26.38 53.04
N GLU A 9 -12.12 -25.96 52.64
CA GLU A 9 -12.39 -25.44 51.30
C GLU A 9 -11.71 -24.07 51.21
N THR A 10 -10.68 -23.98 50.38
CA THR A 10 -10.16 -22.71 49.90
C THR A 10 -10.93 -22.38 48.63
N GLU A 11 -11.75 -21.34 48.69
CA GLU A 11 -12.35 -20.70 47.53
C GLU A 11 -11.21 -20.17 46.65
N ASP A 12 -10.92 -20.91 45.58
CA ASP A 12 -10.07 -20.47 44.48
C ASP A 12 -10.93 -19.56 43.60
N SER A 13 -10.79 -18.25 43.79
CA SER A 13 -11.39 -17.23 42.94
C SER A 13 -10.71 -17.29 41.57
N GLY A 14 -11.27 -18.14 40.71
CA GLY A 14 -10.84 -18.26 39.32
C GLY A 14 -11.11 -16.98 38.53
N GLU A 15 -10.11 -16.13 38.41
CA GLU A 15 -9.99 -15.23 37.26
C GLU A 15 -9.42 -16.07 36.10
N GLY A 16 -10.33 -16.69 35.34
CA GLY A 16 -9.98 -17.28 34.05
C GLY A 16 -9.57 -16.19 33.04
N PRO A 17 -8.77 -16.52 32.02
CA PRO A 17 -8.37 -15.55 31.01
C PRO A 17 -9.62 -15.03 30.29
N GLU A 18 -9.80 -13.70 30.28
CA GLU A 18 -10.88 -13.04 29.55
C GLU A 18 -11.01 -13.60 28.12
N ALA A 19 -12.26 -13.90 27.74
CA ALA A 19 -12.60 -14.65 26.54
C ALA A 19 -12.08 -14.02 25.24
N PRO A 20 -11.80 -14.83 24.19
CA PRO A 20 -11.36 -14.35 22.87
C PRO A 20 -12.25 -13.27 22.24
N ALA A 21 -13.55 -13.27 22.59
CA ALA A 21 -14.54 -12.34 22.06
C ALA A 21 -14.40 -10.89 22.57
N GLU A 22 -13.87 -10.68 23.78
CA GLU A 22 -13.63 -9.32 24.31
C GLU A 22 -12.39 -8.69 23.65
N ARG A 23 -11.34 -9.47 23.40
CA ARG A 23 -10.14 -9.00 22.69
C ARG A 23 -10.42 -8.54 21.26
N LEU A 24 -11.34 -9.22 20.57
CA LEU A 24 -11.80 -8.83 19.23
C LEU A 24 -12.54 -7.48 19.20
N LYS A 25 -13.13 -7.03 20.32
CA LYS A 25 -13.74 -5.70 20.41
C LYS A 25 -12.71 -4.56 20.41
N PHE A 26 -11.47 -4.85 20.80
CA PHE A 26 -10.38 -3.87 20.92
C PHE A 26 -9.37 -3.94 19.77
N ASP A 27 -9.69 -4.68 18.71
CA ASP A 27 -8.88 -4.85 17.52
C ASP A 27 -9.63 -4.33 16.28
N ILE A 28 -9.09 -3.27 15.66
CA ILE A 28 -9.62 -2.69 14.42
C ILE A 28 -9.61 -3.72 13.29
N ALA A 29 -8.62 -4.61 13.27
CA ALA A 29 -8.49 -5.68 12.28
C ALA A 29 -9.42 -6.87 12.56
N ARG A 30 -10.11 -6.90 13.71
CA ARG A 30 -11.06 -7.96 14.10
C ARG A 30 -10.47 -9.37 14.00
N GLY A 31 -9.18 -9.52 14.30
CA GLY A 31 -8.45 -10.79 14.24
C GLY A 31 -8.17 -11.30 12.82
N LEU A 32 -8.33 -10.45 11.80
CA LEU A 32 -8.04 -10.80 10.39
C LEU A 32 -6.56 -10.62 10.02
N GLU A 33 -5.78 -9.95 10.87
CA GLU A 33 -4.34 -9.75 10.72
C GLU A 33 -3.57 -10.62 11.73
N ASN A 34 -2.29 -10.89 11.48
CA ASN A 34 -1.48 -11.70 12.41
C ASN A 34 -1.22 -10.98 13.75
N VAL A 35 -1.30 -9.65 13.76
CA VAL A 35 -1.06 -8.79 14.92
C VAL A 35 -2.27 -7.86 15.07
N PRO A 36 -2.86 -7.73 16.28
CA PRO A 36 -4.01 -6.87 16.49
C PRO A 36 -3.65 -5.39 16.29
N VAL A 37 -4.59 -4.59 15.80
CA VAL A 37 -4.44 -3.15 15.61
C VAL A 37 -5.29 -2.40 16.63
N SER A 38 -4.64 -1.73 17.57
CA SER A 38 -5.33 -0.99 18.64
C SER A 38 -5.79 0.41 18.20
N ALA A 39 -6.71 1.01 18.96
CA ALA A 39 -7.17 2.40 18.80
C ALA A 39 -6.74 3.30 19.98
N TRP A 40 -6.48 4.59 19.73
CA TRP A 40 -6.15 5.60 20.75
C TRP A 40 -6.79 6.98 20.45
N PRO A 41 -7.31 7.72 21.44
CA PRO A 41 -7.32 7.43 22.88
C PRO A 41 -8.31 6.31 23.27
N PRO A 42 -8.20 5.76 24.49
CA PRO A 42 -9.11 4.71 24.95
C PRO A 42 -10.57 5.20 24.88
N GLY A 43 -11.44 4.37 24.30
CA GLY A 43 -12.85 4.70 24.08
C GLY A 43 -13.15 5.50 22.82
N ALA A 44 -12.14 5.98 22.09
CA ALA A 44 -12.32 6.58 20.77
C ALA A 44 -12.12 5.53 19.68
N TRP A 45 -12.99 5.55 18.67
CA TRP A 45 -12.98 4.62 17.55
C TRP A 45 -13.22 5.35 16.22
N PRO A 46 -12.53 4.92 15.13
CA PRO A 46 -12.86 5.42 13.81
C PRO A 46 -14.26 5.00 13.39
N GLU A 47 -14.85 5.75 12.45
CA GLU A 47 -16.15 5.41 11.87
C GLU A 47 -16.16 3.97 11.34
N PRO A 48 -17.26 3.22 11.53
CA PRO A 48 -17.33 1.83 11.11
C PRO A 48 -17.09 1.65 9.61
N PHE A 49 -16.25 0.67 9.26
CA PHE A 49 -16.02 0.19 7.91
C PHE A 49 -15.87 -1.34 7.94
N GLN A 50 -15.89 -1.98 6.77
CA GLN A 50 -15.62 -3.40 6.65
C GLN A 50 -14.11 -3.63 6.54
N TYR A 51 -13.52 -4.28 7.53
CA TYR A 51 -12.10 -4.64 7.48
C TYR A 51 -11.88 -5.79 6.49
N SER A 52 -10.87 -5.66 5.63
CA SER A 52 -10.35 -6.71 4.75
C SER A 52 -8.82 -6.59 4.71
N PRO A 53 -8.05 -7.64 5.02
CA PRO A 53 -6.58 -7.59 4.95
C PRO A 53 -6.08 -7.50 3.50
N ASP A 54 -6.83 -8.05 2.55
CA ASP A 54 -6.50 -8.10 1.13
C ASP A 54 -7.37 -7.18 0.27
N LEU A 55 -6.94 -6.96 -0.98
CA LEU A 55 -7.74 -6.34 -2.03
C LEU A 55 -9.00 -7.16 -2.33
N VAL A 56 -10.11 -6.47 -2.56
CA VAL A 56 -11.38 -7.08 -2.98
C VAL A 56 -11.82 -6.51 -4.31
N ALA A 57 -12.48 -7.31 -5.15
CA ALA A 57 -13.05 -6.82 -6.39
C ALA A 57 -14.14 -5.75 -6.09
N GLY A 58 -14.01 -4.58 -6.70
CA GLY A 58 -14.96 -3.48 -6.59
C GLY A 58 -15.60 -3.12 -7.94
N PRO A 59 -16.49 -2.12 -7.97
CA PRO A 59 -17.22 -1.78 -9.18
C PRO A 59 -16.31 -1.29 -10.31
N GLY A 60 -16.54 -1.82 -11.51
CA GLY A 60 -15.83 -1.44 -12.73
C GLY A 60 -14.42 -2.02 -12.86
N ALA A 61 -13.94 -2.84 -11.92
CA ALA A 61 -12.66 -3.50 -12.06
C ALA A 61 -12.68 -4.50 -13.21
N ASP A 62 -11.73 -4.38 -14.14
CA ASP A 62 -11.56 -5.29 -15.28
C ASP A 62 -10.80 -6.57 -14.92
N SER A 63 -10.26 -6.64 -13.70
CA SER A 63 -9.43 -7.75 -13.23
C SER A 63 -9.84 -8.15 -11.83
N ASP A 64 -9.81 -9.46 -11.55
CA ASP A 64 -10.00 -9.99 -10.20
C ASP A 64 -8.63 -10.03 -9.50
N PRO A 65 -8.46 -9.35 -8.34
CA PRO A 65 -7.19 -9.36 -7.62
C PRO A 65 -6.75 -10.77 -7.16
N SER A 66 -7.68 -11.73 -7.05
CA SER A 66 -7.39 -13.13 -6.71
C SER A 66 -7.01 -14.01 -7.91
N GLN A 67 -7.11 -13.49 -9.14
CA GLN A 67 -6.82 -14.24 -10.35
C GLN A 67 -5.34 -14.61 -10.45
N LEU A 68 -5.05 -15.91 -10.53
CA LEU A 68 -3.72 -16.42 -10.80
C LEU A 68 -3.30 -16.05 -12.24
N SER A 69 -2.31 -15.19 -12.36
CA SER A 69 -1.74 -14.71 -13.63
C SER A 69 -0.34 -15.28 -13.90
N PHE A 70 0.40 -15.67 -12.86
CA PHE A 70 1.79 -16.11 -12.99
C PHE A 70 1.95 -17.62 -12.73
N PRO A 71 2.79 -18.32 -13.51
CA PRO A 71 2.98 -19.78 -13.36
C PRO A 71 3.77 -20.17 -12.10
N GLY A 72 4.50 -19.23 -11.50
CA GLY A 72 5.43 -19.51 -10.40
C GLY A 72 6.84 -19.88 -10.89
N CYS A 73 7.74 -20.17 -9.95
CA CYS A 73 9.08 -20.69 -10.23
C CYS A 73 9.11 -22.23 -10.19
N GLU A 74 10.26 -22.82 -10.51
CA GLU A 74 10.49 -24.28 -10.47
C GLU A 74 11.51 -24.66 -9.38
N CYS A 75 11.75 -23.78 -8.40
CA CYS A 75 12.74 -23.99 -7.35
C CYS A 75 12.24 -24.98 -6.29
N LEU A 76 12.70 -26.24 -6.30
CA LEU A 76 12.33 -27.26 -5.30
C LEU A 76 13.28 -27.28 -4.08
N GLU A 77 14.46 -27.88 -4.23
CA GLU A 77 15.36 -28.17 -3.11
C GLU A 77 16.37 -27.03 -2.83
N ARG A 78 16.44 -26.05 -3.73
CA ARG A 78 17.39 -24.93 -3.62
C ARG A 78 16.64 -23.66 -3.24
N PRO A 79 17.26 -22.78 -2.43
CA PRO A 79 16.71 -21.45 -2.18
C PRO A 79 16.46 -20.72 -3.49
N CYS A 80 15.39 -19.92 -3.54
CA CYS A 80 15.18 -18.99 -4.64
C CYS A 80 16.29 -17.94 -4.62
N LEU A 81 17.18 -17.98 -5.62
CA LEU A 81 18.29 -17.03 -5.76
C LEU A 81 18.25 -16.35 -7.14
N PRO A 82 18.77 -15.12 -7.27
CA PRO A 82 18.91 -14.45 -8.56
C PRO A 82 19.65 -15.33 -9.57
N GLY A 83 19.22 -15.25 -10.84
CA GLY A 83 19.76 -16.07 -11.94
C GLY A 83 19.26 -17.53 -11.97
N SER A 84 18.64 -18.03 -10.90
CA SER A 84 18.07 -19.39 -10.86
C SER A 84 16.56 -19.41 -10.65
N CYS A 85 16.00 -18.40 -9.98
CA CYS A 85 14.57 -18.28 -9.74
C CYS A 85 13.93 -17.30 -10.73
N SER A 86 12.89 -17.74 -11.45
CA SER A 86 12.12 -16.90 -12.38
C SER A 86 11.31 -15.79 -11.70
N CYS A 87 11.14 -15.83 -10.36
CA CYS A 87 10.56 -14.74 -9.58
C CYS A 87 11.59 -13.64 -9.24
N LEU A 88 12.89 -13.93 -9.36
CA LEU A 88 14.01 -13.02 -9.00
C LEU A 88 14.81 -12.60 -10.24
N ARG A 89 14.14 -12.41 -11.38
CA ARG A 89 14.80 -12.02 -12.65
C ARG A 89 15.56 -10.71 -12.57
N HIS A 90 15.14 -9.82 -11.66
CA HIS A 90 15.74 -8.51 -11.47
C HIS A 90 16.68 -8.44 -10.26
N GLY A 91 17.04 -9.56 -9.66
CA GLY A 91 17.80 -9.60 -8.42
C GLY A 91 16.92 -9.84 -7.19
N ASP A 92 17.56 -9.85 -6.02
CA ASP A 92 16.86 -10.04 -4.75
C ASP A 92 15.94 -8.85 -4.44
N ASN A 93 14.73 -9.15 -3.97
CA ASN A 93 13.82 -8.11 -3.46
C ASN A 93 14.17 -7.73 -2.02
N TYR A 94 14.56 -8.72 -1.20
CA TYR A 94 14.71 -8.58 0.25
C TYR A 94 16.05 -9.13 0.72
N ASP A 95 16.66 -8.47 1.69
CA ASP A 95 17.88 -8.92 2.37
C ASP A 95 17.61 -10.10 3.33
N ASP A 96 18.64 -10.52 4.07
CA ASP A 96 18.53 -11.61 5.07
C ASP A 96 17.64 -11.22 6.27
N ASN A 97 17.45 -9.92 6.50
CA ASN A 97 16.61 -9.37 7.57
C ASN A 97 15.16 -9.10 7.11
N LEU A 98 14.80 -9.56 5.91
CA LEU A 98 13.50 -9.31 5.28
C LEU A 98 13.19 -7.81 5.13
N CYS A 99 14.23 -7.04 4.80
CA CYS A 99 14.13 -5.63 4.45
C CYS A 99 14.29 -5.46 2.95
N LEU A 100 13.48 -4.59 2.36
CA LEU A 100 13.51 -4.25 0.95
C LEU A 100 14.87 -3.66 0.54
N LEU A 101 15.45 -4.19 -0.52
CA LEU A 101 16.68 -3.70 -1.14
C LEU A 101 16.41 -2.49 -2.06
N ASP A 102 17.47 -1.77 -2.44
CA ASP A 102 17.44 -0.72 -3.47
C ASP A 102 16.50 0.49 -3.22
N LEU A 103 16.19 0.80 -1.97
CA LEU A 103 15.37 1.96 -1.53
C LEU A 103 15.86 3.33 -2.05
N ASP A 104 17.12 3.41 -2.48
CA ASP A 104 17.83 4.63 -2.90
C ASP A 104 18.20 4.60 -4.39
N SER A 105 17.41 3.96 -5.25
CA SER A 105 17.66 3.92 -6.71
C SER A 105 17.48 5.27 -7.41
N THR A 106 18.02 6.35 -6.83
CA THR A 106 18.00 7.74 -7.31
C THR A 106 18.81 7.97 -8.60
N GLY A 107 19.36 6.92 -9.20
CA GLY A 107 20.10 6.94 -10.46
C GLY A 107 19.60 5.97 -11.52
N ALA A 108 18.57 5.17 -11.23
CA ALA A 108 17.95 4.29 -12.22
C ALA A 108 16.89 5.07 -13.01
N THR A 109 16.91 4.96 -14.34
CA THR A 109 15.89 5.55 -15.21
C THR A 109 14.53 4.87 -15.09
N CYS A 110 14.44 3.73 -14.38
CA CYS A 110 13.20 2.99 -14.15
C CYS A 110 13.28 2.23 -12.83
N ALA A 111 12.15 2.19 -12.11
CA ALA A 111 12.01 1.41 -10.90
C ALA A 111 12.02 -0.09 -11.23
N ARG A 112 12.70 -0.89 -10.39
CA ARG A 112 12.76 -2.34 -10.54
C ARG A 112 11.42 -2.96 -10.08
N PRO A 113 10.74 -3.76 -10.92
CA PRO A 113 9.51 -4.41 -10.49
C PRO A 113 9.79 -5.50 -9.45
N VAL A 114 8.89 -5.64 -8.48
CA VAL A 114 9.00 -6.61 -7.38
C VAL A 114 8.01 -7.75 -7.62
N PHE A 115 8.55 -8.96 -7.73
CA PHE A 115 7.78 -10.20 -7.86
C PHE A 115 8.10 -11.16 -6.72
N GLU A 116 7.10 -11.55 -5.95
CA GLU A 116 7.24 -12.58 -4.93
C GLU A 116 7.03 -13.99 -5.50
N CYS A 117 7.61 -14.99 -4.84
CA CYS A 117 7.17 -16.36 -5.02
C CYS A 117 5.74 -16.50 -4.47
N HIS A 118 4.91 -17.38 -5.03
CA HIS A 118 3.50 -17.48 -4.63
C HIS A 118 3.04 -18.94 -4.56
N ALA A 119 1.75 -19.18 -4.40
CA ALA A 119 1.17 -20.50 -4.17
C ALA A 119 1.48 -21.54 -5.27
N LEU A 120 1.78 -21.13 -6.51
CA LEU A 120 2.21 -22.07 -7.57
C LEU A 120 3.72 -22.32 -7.58
N CYS A 121 4.52 -21.60 -6.79
CA CYS A 121 5.94 -21.89 -6.63
C CYS A 121 6.12 -23.10 -5.69
N PRO A 122 6.96 -24.09 -6.04
CA PRO A 122 7.24 -25.25 -5.20
C PRO A 122 8.17 -24.94 -4.01
N CYS A 123 8.78 -23.75 -3.98
CA CYS A 123 9.59 -23.31 -2.86
C CYS A 123 8.71 -23.10 -1.60
N GLY A 124 9.24 -23.50 -0.44
CA GLY A 124 8.49 -23.48 0.82
C GLY A 124 8.09 -22.09 1.32
N GLU A 125 7.27 -22.07 2.37
CA GLU A 125 6.76 -20.85 3.01
C GLU A 125 7.86 -19.97 3.61
N ASP A 126 8.98 -20.57 4.02
CA ASP A 126 10.17 -19.87 4.53
C ASP A 126 11.00 -19.19 3.42
N CYS A 127 10.60 -19.31 2.15
CA CYS A 127 11.25 -18.62 1.03
C CYS A 127 11.37 -17.12 1.35
N ARG A 128 12.58 -16.58 1.28
CA ARG A 128 12.84 -15.15 1.54
C ARG A 128 12.10 -14.23 0.58
N ASN A 129 11.75 -14.72 -0.60
CA ASN A 129 10.94 -14.00 -1.59
C ASN A 129 9.42 -14.15 -1.36
N ARG A 130 9.00 -14.36 -0.12
CA ARG A 130 7.60 -14.32 0.34
C ARG A 130 7.56 -13.41 1.58
N LEU A 131 7.28 -12.12 1.43
CA LEU A 131 7.27 -11.17 2.54
C LEU A 131 5.92 -10.48 2.68
N VAL A 132 5.47 -9.75 1.66
CA VAL A 132 4.20 -9.01 1.67
C VAL A 132 3.03 -9.95 1.91
N GLN A 133 3.03 -11.11 1.25
CA GLN A 133 1.98 -12.12 1.42
C GLN A 133 1.92 -12.74 2.82
N ARG A 134 2.92 -12.49 3.69
CA ARG A 134 2.88 -12.92 5.09
C ARG A 134 2.04 -12.00 5.98
N GLY A 135 1.51 -10.90 5.44
CA GLY A 135 0.62 -9.98 6.15
C GLY A 135 1.32 -9.15 7.23
N LEU A 136 0.52 -8.44 8.03
CA LEU A 136 1.01 -7.53 9.06
C LEU A 136 1.88 -8.25 10.11
N GLN A 137 3.05 -7.71 10.44
CA GLN A 137 3.98 -8.25 11.46
C GLN A 137 4.45 -7.22 12.49
N VAL A 138 4.09 -5.95 12.32
CA VAL A 138 4.49 -4.85 13.21
C VAL A 138 3.33 -4.41 14.08
N GLN A 139 3.61 -3.99 15.32
CA GLN A 139 2.56 -3.56 16.23
C GLN A 139 2.10 -2.15 15.90
N LEU A 140 0.89 -2.02 15.36
CA LEU A 140 0.33 -0.74 14.94
C LEU A 140 -0.78 -0.26 15.87
N GLN A 141 -0.99 1.06 15.85
CA GLN A 141 -2.08 1.72 16.56
C GLN A 141 -2.66 2.83 15.70
N VAL A 142 -3.98 2.76 15.49
CA VAL A 142 -4.75 3.87 14.92
C VAL A 142 -4.97 4.89 16.03
N PHE A 143 -4.65 6.16 15.77
CA PHE A 143 -4.71 7.20 16.80
C PHE A 143 -5.32 8.50 16.27
N GLN A 144 -5.98 9.25 17.14
CA GLN A 144 -6.48 10.57 16.80
C GLN A 144 -5.32 11.58 16.75
N THR A 145 -5.14 12.20 15.58
CA THR A 145 -4.17 13.28 15.36
C THR A 145 -4.77 14.64 15.69
N ASP A 146 -3.92 15.66 15.82
CA ASP A 146 -4.36 17.02 16.16
C ASP A 146 -5.18 17.69 15.03
N ALA A 147 -4.84 17.43 13.76
CA ALA A 147 -5.37 18.17 12.61
C ALA A 147 -5.72 17.34 11.37
N LYS A 148 -5.38 16.04 11.34
CA LYS A 148 -5.53 15.16 10.15
C LYS A 148 -6.62 14.10 10.33
N GLY A 149 -7.35 14.14 11.46
CA GLY A 149 -8.30 13.09 11.82
C GLY A 149 -7.59 11.87 12.40
N TRP A 150 -7.97 10.67 11.98
CA TRP A 150 -7.29 9.44 12.40
C TRP A 150 -5.98 9.26 11.62
N GLY A 151 -4.94 8.83 12.33
CA GLY A 151 -3.64 8.47 11.78
C GLY A 151 -3.25 7.06 12.21
N LEU A 152 -2.13 6.58 11.69
CA LEU A 152 -1.54 5.30 12.05
C LEU A 152 -0.15 5.54 12.61
N ARG A 153 0.20 4.89 13.71
CA ARG A 153 1.56 4.92 14.29
C ARG A 153 2.02 3.52 14.63
N THR A 154 3.33 3.35 14.72
CA THR A 154 3.94 2.11 15.25
C THR A 154 4.11 2.19 16.76
N LEU A 155 4.02 1.06 17.46
CA LEU A 155 4.38 0.94 18.88
C LEU A 155 5.80 0.40 19.09
N ASP A 156 6.42 -0.11 18.02
CA ASP A 156 7.75 -0.72 18.04
C ASP A 156 8.73 0.04 17.14
N PRO A 157 10.05 -0.03 17.39
CA PRO A 157 11.04 0.49 16.46
C PRO A 157 10.98 -0.31 15.15
N ILE A 158 10.98 0.37 14.02
CA ILE A 158 10.93 -0.26 12.70
C ILE A 158 12.22 0.08 11.94
N PRO A 159 13.02 -0.92 11.54
CA PRO A 159 14.20 -0.67 10.73
C PRO A 159 13.82 -0.28 9.31
N ARG A 160 14.67 0.51 8.67
CA ARG A 160 14.60 0.87 7.26
C ARG A 160 14.44 -0.38 6.38
N GLY A 161 13.53 -0.29 5.40
CA GLY A 161 13.23 -1.34 4.43
C GLY A 161 12.23 -2.38 4.93
N ARG A 162 11.84 -2.36 6.20
CA ARG A 162 10.87 -3.32 6.73
C ARG A 162 9.49 -3.11 6.12
N PHE A 163 8.82 -4.20 5.77
CA PHE A 163 7.42 -4.21 5.38
C PHE A 163 6.52 -3.81 6.56
N ILE A 164 5.54 -2.95 6.30
CA ILE A 164 4.63 -2.40 7.30
C ILE A 164 3.24 -3.01 7.15
N CYS A 165 2.56 -2.66 6.06
CA CYS A 165 1.23 -3.13 5.72
C CYS A 165 0.99 -2.87 4.22
N GLU A 166 -0.09 -3.44 3.70
CA GLU A 166 -0.59 -3.07 2.37
C GLU A 166 -1.49 -1.83 2.46
N TYR A 167 -1.75 -1.20 1.31
CA TYR A 167 -2.88 -0.31 1.10
C TYR A 167 -3.94 -1.09 0.34
N ALA A 168 -4.87 -1.71 1.08
CA ALA A 168 -5.83 -2.66 0.52
C ALA A 168 -7.28 -2.21 0.74
N GLY A 169 -8.12 -2.47 -0.25
CA GLY A 169 -9.54 -2.14 -0.27
C GLY A 169 -10.22 -2.59 -1.57
N GLU A 170 -11.28 -1.90 -1.96
CA GLU A 170 -11.96 -2.17 -3.24
C GLU A 170 -11.04 -1.80 -4.42
N LEU A 171 -10.74 -2.75 -5.29
CA LEU A 171 -10.16 -2.50 -6.61
C LEU A 171 -11.25 -1.91 -7.51
N LEU A 172 -11.05 -0.71 -8.03
CA LEU A 172 -12.03 0.00 -8.85
C LEU A 172 -11.63 0.07 -10.32
N GLY A 173 -12.63 0.20 -11.18
CA GLY A 173 -12.43 0.70 -12.54
C GLY A 173 -12.15 2.20 -12.54
N SER A 174 -11.44 2.68 -13.56
CA SER A 174 -11.09 4.11 -13.71
C SER A 174 -12.31 5.03 -13.66
N ALA A 175 -13.38 4.68 -14.39
CA ALA A 175 -14.63 5.46 -14.40
C ALA A 175 -15.30 5.52 -13.03
N GLU A 176 -15.26 4.45 -12.24
CA GLU A 176 -15.80 4.43 -10.89
C GLU A 176 -14.94 5.24 -9.93
N ALA A 177 -13.61 5.13 -10.03
CA ALA A 177 -12.67 5.90 -9.23
C ALA A 177 -12.87 7.41 -9.44
N GLN A 178 -13.02 7.84 -10.70
CA GLN A 178 -13.34 9.23 -11.06
C GLN A 178 -14.71 9.67 -10.53
N ARG A 179 -15.74 8.81 -10.68
CA ARG A 179 -17.09 9.11 -10.17
C ARG A 179 -17.08 9.29 -8.65
N ARG A 180 -16.41 8.41 -7.90
CA ARG A 180 -16.29 8.52 -6.44
C ARG A 180 -15.50 9.77 -6.04
N SER A 181 -14.38 10.05 -6.72
CA SER A 181 -13.56 11.24 -6.46
C SER A 181 -14.30 12.54 -6.73
N GLY A 182 -15.08 12.61 -7.80
CA GLY A 182 -15.90 13.79 -8.16
C GLY A 182 -17.07 14.06 -7.21
N LEU A 183 -17.47 13.08 -6.39
CA LEU A 183 -18.51 13.25 -5.36
C LEU A 183 -17.94 13.66 -4.00
N GLN A 184 -16.62 13.63 -3.81
CA GLN A 184 -16.01 13.98 -2.52
C GLN A 184 -16.10 15.49 -2.27
N GLY A 185 -16.63 15.85 -1.11
CA GLY A 185 -16.57 17.20 -0.58
C GLY A 185 -15.19 17.55 -0.01
N LEU A 186 -15.00 18.84 0.29
CA LEU A 186 -13.78 19.36 0.90
C LEU A 186 -13.45 18.76 2.28
N ARG A 187 -14.45 18.27 2.99
CA ARG A 187 -14.31 17.70 4.35
C ARG A 187 -14.26 16.18 4.35
N ASP A 188 -14.54 15.53 3.22
CA ASP A 188 -14.51 14.09 3.14
C ASP A 188 -13.07 13.58 3.14
N PRO A 189 -12.78 12.39 3.69
CA PRO A 189 -11.46 11.79 3.55
C PRO A 189 -11.17 11.39 2.10
N ASN A 190 -9.92 11.56 1.66
CA ASN A 190 -9.44 11.11 0.36
C ASN A 190 -8.77 9.74 0.53
N TYR A 191 -9.47 8.67 0.17
CA TYR A 191 -8.97 7.30 0.29
C TYR A 191 -8.53 6.67 -1.04
N ILE A 192 -9.00 7.17 -2.18
CA ILE A 192 -8.70 6.52 -3.46
C ILE A 192 -7.22 6.74 -3.80
N GLN A 193 -6.49 5.63 -3.87
CA GLN A 193 -5.10 5.62 -4.35
C GLN A 193 -5.09 5.16 -5.80
N ALA A 194 -4.65 6.04 -6.69
CA ALA A 194 -4.30 5.68 -8.06
C ALA A 194 -2.81 5.37 -8.13
N VAL A 195 -2.44 4.26 -8.74
CA VAL A 195 -1.05 3.87 -8.98
C VAL A 195 -0.87 3.62 -10.47
N ARG A 196 0.08 4.32 -11.06
CA ARG A 196 0.39 4.27 -12.48
C ARG A 196 1.78 3.69 -12.69
N GLU A 197 1.85 2.51 -13.27
CA GLU A 197 3.10 1.82 -13.60
C GLU A 197 3.37 1.95 -15.10
N HIS A 198 4.51 2.54 -15.45
CA HIS A 198 4.96 2.61 -16.83
C HIS A 198 5.77 1.36 -17.16
N ALA A 199 5.15 0.46 -17.92
CA ALA A 199 5.76 -0.78 -18.36
C ALA A 199 6.64 -0.58 -19.61
N SER A 200 7.49 -1.57 -19.87
CA SER A 200 8.29 -1.66 -21.10
C SER A 200 7.39 -1.60 -22.33
N GLY A 201 7.81 -0.84 -23.35
CA GLY A 201 7.03 -0.69 -24.58
C GLY A 201 5.95 0.39 -24.52
N GLY A 202 5.92 1.23 -23.47
CA GLY A 202 5.01 2.37 -23.37
C GLY A 202 3.61 2.04 -22.89
N GLN A 203 3.37 0.78 -22.49
CA GLN A 203 2.13 0.40 -21.81
C GLN A 203 2.09 1.04 -20.43
N VAL A 204 0.91 1.53 -20.05
CA VAL A 204 0.65 2.09 -18.72
C VAL A 204 -0.36 1.19 -18.03
N LEU A 205 0.00 0.67 -16.86
CA LEU A 205 -0.90 -0.08 -16.00
C LEU A 205 -1.42 0.87 -14.91
N GLU A 206 -2.73 0.94 -14.76
CA GLU A 206 -3.38 1.76 -13.74
C GLU A 206 -4.11 0.87 -12.75
N THR A 207 -3.88 1.10 -11.46
CA THR A 207 -4.54 0.41 -10.36
C THR A 207 -5.20 1.44 -9.46
N PHE A 208 -6.51 1.32 -9.23
CA PHE A 208 -7.28 2.21 -8.36
C PHE A 208 -7.77 1.42 -7.14
N VAL A 209 -7.34 1.79 -5.94
CA VAL A 209 -7.73 1.14 -4.69
C VAL A 209 -8.47 2.11 -3.79
N ASP A 210 -9.68 1.74 -3.36
CA ASP A 210 -10.51 2.54 -2.46
C ASP A 210 -10.86 1.77 -1.17
N PRO A 211 -10.18 2.07 -0.05
CA PRO A 211 -10.47 1.48 1.25
C PRO A 211 -11.56 2.21 2.06
N ALA A 212 -12.35 3.10 1.43
CA ALA A 212 -13.36 3.88 2.13
C ALA A 212 -14.41 3.00 2.84
N ARG A 213 -14.93 1.98 2.13
CA ARG A 213 -16.01 1.09 2.59
C ARG A 213 -15.49 -0.27 3.03
N VAL A 214 -14.64 -0.89 2.21
CA VAL A 214 -13.95 -2.15 2.49
C VAL A 214 -12.47 -1.89 2.37
N GLY A 215 -11.70 -2.11 3.43
CA GLY A 215 -10.25 -1.86 3.39
C GLY A 215 -9.50 -2.35 4.62
N ASN A 216 -8.20 -2.15 4.64
CA ASN A 216 -7.33 -2.57 5.73
C ASN A 216 -6.85 -1.39 6.58
N VAL A 217 -5.90 -1.64 7.48
CA VAL A 217 -5.27 -0.62 8.33
C VAL A 217 -4.57 0.50 7.55
N GLY A 218 -4.13 0.24 6.32
CA GLY A 218 -3.44 1.20 5.45
C GLY A 218 -4.27 2.46 5.15
N ARG A 219 -5.60 2.38 5.23
CA ARG A 219 -6.52 3.53 5.07
C ARG A 219 -6.30 4.66 6.07
N PHE A 220 -5.64 4.39 7.21
CA PHE A 220 -5.37 5.37 8.27
C PHE A 220 -4.00 6.05 8.12
N LEU A 221 -3.22 5.69 7.09
CA LEU A 221 -1.96 6.36 6.81
C LEU A 221 -2.23 7.76 6.25
N ASN A 222 -1.69 8.78 6.91
CA ASN A 222 -1.82 10.16 6.47
C ASN A 222 -0.73 10.53 5.47
N HIS A 223 -0.98 11.64 4.76
CA HIS A 223 0.02 12.26 3.92
C HIS A 223 1.14 12.95 4.74
N SER A 224 2.38 12.85 4.24
CA SER A 224 3.47 13.77 4.57
C SER A 224 4.25 14.18 3.33
N CYS A 225 4.70 15.43 3.29
CA CYS A 225 5.64 15.90 2.25
C CYS A 225 7.08 15.39 2.50
N GLU A 226 7.39 14.96 3.73
CA GLU A 226 8.60 14.21 4.09
C GLU A 226 8.17 12.90 4.76
N PRO A 227 7.67 11.92 3.98
CA PRO A 227 7.13 10.69 4.52
C PRO A 227 8.23 9.77 5.06
N ASN A 228 7.83 8.85 5.93
CA ASN A 228 8.68 7.77 6.43
C ASN A 228 8.36 6.41 5.79
N LEU A 229 7.35 6.34 4.93
CA LEU A 229 7.00 5.14 4.15
C LEU A 229 7.20 5.35 2.64
N LEU A 230 7.56 4.26 1.97
CA LEU A 230 7.59 4.12 0.52
C LEU A 230 6.54 3.09 0.09
N MET A 231 5.62 3.47 -0.80
CA MET A 231 4.66 2.56 -1.41
C MET A 231 5.25 1.96 -2.68
N LEU A 232 5.18 0.64 -2.83
CA LEU A 232 5.61 -0.07 -4.04
C LEU A 232 4.56 -1.09 -4.49
N PRO A 233 4.30 -1.18 -5.80
CA PRO A 233 3.56 -2.29 -6.39
C PRO A 233 4.35 -3.59 -6.25
N VAL A 234 3.77 -4.60 -5.59
CA VAL A 234 4.36 -5.94 -5.42
C VAL A 234 3.43 -6.97 -6.05
N ARG A 235 3.94 -7.71 -7.02
CA ARG A 235 3.19 -8.77 -7.71
C ARG A 235 3.47 -10.12 -7.06
N VAL A 236 2.41 -10.78 -6.60
CA VAL A 236 2.50 -12.12 -5.97
C VAL A 236 2.01 -13.18 -6.96
N HIS A 237 0.69 -13.33 -7.09
CA HIS A 237 0.08 -14.32 -7.98
C HIS A 237 -0.67 -13.68 -9.16
N SER A 238 -1.05 -12.41 -9.06
CA SER A 238 -1.89 -11.68 -10.02
C SER A 238 -1.14 -10.53 -10.70
N MET A 239 -1.59 -10.16 -11.90
CA MET A 239 -1.15 -8.92 -12.56
C MET A 239 -1.55 -7.66 -11.77
N VAL A 240 -2.63 -7.76 -10.98
CA VAL A 240 -3.03 -6.71 -10.03
C VAL A 240 -1.99 -6.67 -8.90
N PRO A 241 -1.26 -5.57 -8.71
CA PRO A 241 -0.24 -5.48 -7.68
C PRO A 241 -0.87 -5.29 -6.29
N ARG A 242 -0.21 -5.85 -5.27
CA ARG A 242 -0.40 -5.46 -3.88
C ARG A 242 0.34 -4.15 -3.65
N LEU A 243 -0.34 -3.13 -3.11
CA LEU A 243 0.27 -1.83 -2.83
C LEU A 243 0.96 -1.90 -1.46
N ALA A 244 2.20 -2.35 -1.42
CA ALA A 244 2.92 -2.61 -0.18
C ALA A 244 3.66 -1.35 0.31
N LEU A 245 3.57 -1.06 1.61
CA LEU A 245 4.33 0.01 2.24
C LEU A 245 5.53 -0.52 3.01
N PHE A 246 6.69 0.08 2.76
CA PHE A 246 7.96 -0.22 3.41
C PHE A 246 8.51 1.01 4.13
N ALA A 247 9.22 0.81 5.24
CA ALA A 247 9.90 1.89 5.93
C ALA A 247 11.01 2.51 5.03
N ALA A 248 10.92 3.80 4.73
CA ALA A 248 11.92 4.51 3.92
C ALA A 248 13.19 4.86 4.73
N ARG A 249 13.07 4.90 6.05
CA ARG A 249 14.12 5.13 7.06
C ARG A 249 13.76 4.37 8.33
N ASP A 250 14.64 4.40 9.33
CA ASP A 250 14.29 3.92 10.66
C ASP A 250 13.16 4.79 11.25
N ILE A 251 12.21 4.14 11.93
CA ILE A 251 11.02 4.75 12.51
C ILE A 251 10.97 4.43 13.99
N LEU A 252 10.75 5.44 14.82
CA LEU A 252 10.74 5.29 16.28
C LEU A 252 9.36 4.85 16.80
N PRO A 253 9.30 4.18 17.97
CA PRO A 253 8.04 3.93 18.67
C PRO A 253 7.23 5.22 18.87
N GLY A 254 5.94 5.16 18.58
CA GLY A 254 5.01 6.28 18.71
C GLY A 254 5.04 7.27 17.54
N GLU A 255 5.96 7.12 16.59
CA GLU A 255 6.02 7.96 15.39
C GLU A 255 4.86 7.66 14.45
N GLU A 256 4.24 8.72 13.93
CA GLU A 256 3.18 8.60 12.91
C GLU A 256 3.76 8.07 11.59
N LEU A 257 3.09 7.07 11.03
CA LEU A 257 3.39 6.48 9.75
C LEU A 257 2.68 7.29 8.65
N SER A 258 3.44 7.68 7.63
CA SER A 258 2.95 8.53 6.54
C SER A 258 3.62 8.22 5.22
N TYR A 259 2.88 8.43 4.13
CA TYR A 259 3.39 8.28 2.77
C TYR A 259 3.04 9.51 1.92
N ASP A 260 3.71 9.65 0.78
CA ASP A 260 3.40 10.71 -0.18
C ASP A 260 2.23 10.28 -1.06
N TYR A 261 1.09 10.97 -0.95
CA TYR A 261 -0.12 10.66 -1.71
C TYR A 261 0.07 10.89 -3.22
N SER A 262 1.04 11.71 -3.63
CA SER A 262 1.37 11.87 -5.05
C SER A 262 2.22 10.73 -5.61
N GLY A 263 2.77 9.87 -4.75
CA GLY A 263 3.70 8.83 -5.16
C GLY A 263 5.00 9.36 -5.77
N ARG A 264 5.37 10.63 -5.56
CA ARG A 264 6.61 11.21 -6.12
C ARG A 264 7.82 10.97 -5.22
N PHE A 265 7.60 10.76 -3.93
CA PHE A 265 8.67 10.47 -2.99
C PHE A 265 9.54 9.30 -3.45
N ARG A 266 10.82 9.60 -3.75
CA ARG A 266 11.85 8.66 -4.21
C ARG A 266 11.57 7.95 -5.54
N ASN A 267 10.53 8.34 -6.26
CA ASN A 267 10.37 7.99 -7.67
C ASN A 267 11.13 9.04 -8.49
N GLY A 268 12.01 8.60 -9.40
CA GLY A 268 12.83 9.48 -10.25
C GLY A 268 11.98 10.45 -11.08
N PRO A 269 12.58 11.40 -11.84
CA PRO A 269 11.86 12.45 -12.56
C PRO A 269 11.09 11.87 -13.76
N GLY A 270 9.99 11.17 -13.49
CA GLY A 270 9.00 10.77 -14.46
C GLY A 270 8.03 11.93 -14.64
N ALA A 271 8.27 12.73 -15.68
CA ALA A 271 7.46 13.85 -16.14
C ALA A 271 7.10 14.87 -15.04
N GLU A 272 7.84 15.98 -15.02
CA GLU A 272 7.33 17.27 -14.60
C GLU A 272 6.17 17.70 -15.52
N GLU A 273 5.06 16.95 -15.53
CA GLU A 273 3.80 17.60 -15.82
C GLU A 273 3.52 18.44 -14.57
N GLU A 274 3.87 19.74 -14.65
CA GLU A 274 3.09 20.76 -13.97
C GLU A 274 1.64 20.44 -14.32
N GLU A 275 0.96 19.63 -13.51
CA GLU A 275 -0.47 19.39 -13.63
C GLU A 275 -1.11 20.76 -13.50
N ARG A 276 -1.43 21.35 -14.65
CA ARG A 276 -2.06 22.66 -14.77
C ARG A 276 -3.47 22.50 -14.23
N LEU A 277 -3.58 22.67 -12.93
CA LEU A 277 -4.85 22.71 -12.22
C LEU A 277 -5.74 23.78 -12.85
N GLU A 278 -6.98 23.41 -13.14
CA GLU A 278 -7.99 24.36 -13.59
C GLU A 278 -8.18 25.46 -12.54
N PRO A 279 -8.17 26.75 -12.92
CA PRO A 279 -8.38 27.84 -11.98
C PRO A 279 -9.70 27.70 -11.22
N GLY A 280 -9.65 27.63 -9.89
CA GLY A 280 -10.83 27.61 -9.02
C GLY A 280 -11.20 26.24 -8.43
N MET A 281 -10.43 25.18 -8.69
CA MET A 281 -10.68 23.88 -8.05
C MET A 281 -10.26 23.91 -6.56
N PRO A 282 -11.16 23.58 -5.63
CA PRO A 282 -10.86 23.68 -4.21
C PRO A 282 -9.87 22.59 -3.77
N ARG A 283 -8.78 22.98 -3.12
CA ARG A 283 -7.71 22.07 -2.65
C ARG A 283 -7.80 21.85 -1.15
N LYS A 284 -7.54 20.62 -0.70
CA LYS A 284 -7.44 20.30 0.72
C LYS A 284 -6.09 20.76 1.27
N PRO A 285 -6.06 21.56 2.35
CA PRO A 285 -4.81 21.97 2.97
C PRO A 285 -4.02 20.77 3.53
N CYS A 286 -2.69 20.83 3.45
CA CYS A 286 -1.80 19.85 4.02
C CYS A 286 -1.38 20.28 5.43
N TYR A 287 -1.55 19.38 6.40
CA TYR A 287 -1.18 19.59 7.80
C TYR A 287 -0.07 18.62 8.25
N CYS A 288 0.84 18.25 7.34
CA CYS A 288 1.93 17.31 7.66
C CYS A 288 2.97 17.89 8.63
N GLY A 289 3.05 19.23 8.74
CA GLY A 289 3.93 19.91 9.69
C GLY A 289 5.42 19.92 9.31
N THR A 290 5.79 19.39 8.14
CA THR A 290 7.18 19.37 7.68
C THR A 290 7.62 20.75 7.17
N VAL A 291 8.93 21.00 7.17
CA VAL A 291 9.50 22.29 6.74
C VAL A 291 9.35 22.47 5.22
N SER A 292 9.41 21.38 4.46
CA SER A 292 9.22 21.37 3.00
C SER A 292 7.75 21.20 2.55
N CYS A 293 6.79 21.41 3.44
CA CYS A 293 5.37 21.23 3.15
C CYS A 293 4.91 22.09 1.95
N THR A 294 4.19 21.47 1.01
CA THR A 294 3.64 22.13 -0.20
C THR A 294 2.30 22.83 0.04
N ALA A 295 1.91 23.01 1.31
CA ALA A 295 0.68 23.63 1.82
C ALA A 295 -0.65 22.93 1.48
N PHE A 296 -0.70 22.08 0.46
CA PHE A 296 -1.92 21.39 0.03
C PHE A 296 -1.65 19.91 -0.20
N LEU A 297 -2.67 19.07 0.03
CA LEU A 297 -2.60 17.67 -0.39
C LEU A 297 -2.41 17.61 -1.91
N PRO A 298 -1.65 16.62 -2.40
CA PRO A 298 -1.42 16.47 -3.82
C PRO A 298 -2.72 16.16 -4.55
N TYR A 299 -2.80 16.63 -5.79
CA TYR A 299 -3.85 16.34 -6.73
C TYR A 299 -3.38 15.23 -7.67
N ASP A 300 -4.32 14.44 -8.17
CA ASP A 300 -4.05 13.40 -9.16
C ASP A 300 -5.00 13.59 -10.33
N SER A 301 -4.48 14.00 -11.49
CA SER A 301 -5.27 14.25 -12.69
C SER A 301 -6.01 13.01 -13.23
N SER A 302 -5.56 11.78 -12.89
CA SER A 302 -6.25 10.55 -13.31
C SER A 302 -7.62 10.38 -12.64
N LEU A 303 -7.76 10.90 -11.42
CA LEU A 303 -9.01 10.89 -10.66
C LEU A 303 -9.94 12.05 -11.02
N TYR A 304 -9.39 13.10 -11.63
CA TYR A 304 -10.09 14.33 -11.95
C TYR A 304 -9.70 14.82 -13.37
N PRO A 305 -10.06 14.07 -14.42
CA PRO A 305 -9.73 14.44 -15.79
C PRO A 305 -10.41 15.77 -16.16
N SER A 306 -9.66 16.69 -16.77
CA SER A 306 -10.18 17.98 -17.23
C SER A 306 -11.34 17.76 -18.20
N SER A 307 -12.46 18.44 -17.95
CA SER A 307 -13.59 18.42 -18.89
C SER A 307 -13.20 19.18 -20.17
N LEU A 308 -13.15 18.46 -21.31
CA LEU A 308 -12.99 18.95 -22.69
C LEU A 308 -11.55 19.31 -23.15
N LYS A 309 -10.88 18.38 -23.84
CA LYS A 309 -10.03 18.78 -24.98
C LYS A 309 -10.97 19.04 -26.17
N PRO A 310 -11.08 20.26 -26.72
CA PRO A 310 -11.79 20.45 -27.98
C PRO A 310 -11.07 19.64 -29.08
N PRO A 311 -11.80 19.09 -30.06
CA PRO A 311 -11.18 18.41 -31.19
C PRO A 311 -10.23 19.38 -31.90
N ILE A 312 -8.98 18.95 -32.08
CA ILE A 312 -8.00 19.66 -32.91
C ILE A 312 -8.62 19.76 -34.31
N PRO A 313 -8.75 20.97 -34.89
CA PRO A 313 -9.18 21.08 -36.28
C PRO A 313 -8.10 20.45 -37.16
N ASP A 314 -8.54 19.58 -38.06
CA ASP A 314 -7.74 18.91 -39.08
C ASP A 314 -7.18 19.97 -40.04
N GLU A 315 -6.03 20.55 -39.71
CA GLU A 315 -5.26 21.38 -40.63
C GLU A 315 -4.39 20.48 -41.51
N GLY A 316 -4.76 20.46 -42.79
CA GLY A 316 -4.17 19.66 -43.84
C GLY A 316 -2.64 19.73 -43.93
N GLY A 317 -2.11 18.63 -44.46
CA GLY A 317 -0.70 18.27 -44.39
C GLY A 317 0.31 19.32 -44.80
N ARG A 318 1.40 19.37 -44.03
CA ARG A 318 2.74 19.70 -44.50
C ARG A 318 3.75 18.75 -43.85
N SER A 319 4.52 18.10 -44.71
CA SER A 319 5.67 17.26 -44.36
C SER A 319 6.77 18.10 -43.71
N ILE A 320 7.16 17.75 -42.49
CA ILE A 320 8.39 18.24 -41.85
C ILE A 320 9.10 17.03 -41.23
N GLY A 321 10.40 16.94 -41.49
CA GLY A 321 11.23 15.74 -41.35
C GLY A 321 11.34 15.15 -39.96
N GLU A 322 11.57 13.84 -39.96
CA GLU A 322 11.82 13.01 -38.79
C GLU A 322 12.98 13.56 -37.95
N SER A 323 12.67 13.95 -36.71
CA SER A 323 13.66 14.11 -35.65
C SER A 323 14.00 12.72 -35.08
N PRO A 324 15.25 12.47 -34.65
CA PRO A 324 15.65 11.14 -34.19
C PRO A 324 14.86 10.72 -32.95
N PRO A 325 14.55 9.42 -32.79
CA PRO A 325 13.81 8.93 -31.64
C PRO A 325 14.57 9.22 -30.34
N SER A 326 13.83 9.74 -29.36
CA SER A 326 14.22 9.85 -27.96
C SER A 326 14.65 8.48 -27.38
N PRO A 327 15.41 8.45 -26.28
CA PRO A 327 15.97 7.21 -25.73
C PRO A 327 14.88 6.16 -25.46
N ARG A 328 15.18 4.90 -25.78
CA ARG A 328 14.24 3.77 -25.73
C ARG A 328 13.71 3.52 -24.31
N PRO A 329 12.44 3.12 -24.13
CA PRO A 329 11.92 2.68 -22.84
C PRO A 329 12.56 1.36 -22.40
N CYS A 330 12.77 1.22 -21.10
CA CYS A 330 13.46 0.13 -20.42
C CYS A 330 12.80 -1.24 -20.67
N ASP A 331 13.57 -2.32 -20.86
CA ASP A 331 13.13 -3.71 -21.10
C ASP A 331 12.89 -4.52 -19.80
N LEU A 332 12.26 -3.93 -18.78
CA LEU A 332 12.08 -4.53 -17.45
C LEU A 332 10.81 -5.38 -17.25
N TRP A 333 9.89 -5.45 -18.22
CA TRP A 333 8.58 -6.10 -18.04
C TRP A 333 8.32 -7.36 -18.89
N ASN A 334 9.33 -7.85 -19.62
CA ASN A 334 9.16 -9.05 -20.42
C ASN A 334 9.27 -10.32 -19.56
N MET A 335 8.15 -11.05 -19.43
CA MET A 335 8.11 -12.42 -18.88
C MET A 335 8.50 -13.47 -19.90
#